data_AF-A0A2N6QLX2-F1
#
_entry.id   AF-A0A2N6QLX2-F1
#
_cell.length_a   1.000
_cell.length_b   1.000
_cell.length_c   1.000
_cell.angle_alpha   90.00
_cell.angle_beta   90.00
_cell.angle_gamma   90.00
#
_symmetry.space_group_name_H-M   'P 1'
#
loop_
_entity.id
_entity.type
_entity.pdbx_description
1 polymer ?
#
loop_
_entity_poly.entity_id
_entity_poly.type
_entity_poly.pdbx_seq_one_letter_code
_entity_poly.pdbx_strand_id
1 'polypeptide(L)'
;MKKLIAATLVTGLAISPIASDSASAATGNSMDSVKQIEQGDTTLEGATLGDSIQTVLKENKNPVYSTSADGKEHIYEFHKDNGKLVVTTDGKKDKGHITRVSMSYNDTDGPSYKDVKKQLSDDAVAREHYNSVTGNFGYIQDDRASYQFSSQSPDDKNIKLYRIDIGE
;
A
#
# COMPACT_ATOMS: atom_id res chain seq x y z
N MET A 1 -4.73 68.67 19.81
CA MET A 1 -3.44 67.95 19.66
C MET A 1 -3.70 66.45 19.84
N LYS A 2 -3.01 65.64 19.02
CA LYS A 2 -3.21 64.20 18.74
C LYS A 2 -2.97 63.34 20.00
N LYS A 3 -3.95 62.51 20.42
CA LYS A 3 -4.00 61.03 20.38
C LYS A 3 -2.66 60.30 20.62
N LEU A 4 -2.66 59.36 21.58
CA LEU A 4 -1.96 58.07 21.52
C LEU A 4 -2.58 57.13 22.59
N ILE A 5 -3.47 56.23 22.16
CA ILE A 5 -3.84 55.03 22.92
C ILE A 5 -2.95 53.92 22.37
N ALA A 6 -2.10 53.35 23.21
CA ALA A 6 -1.24 52.23 22.86
C ALA A 6 -2.10 50.96 22.73
N ALA A 7 -2.31 50.50 21.50
CA ALA A 7 -2.87 49.19 21.23
C ALA A 7 -1.74 48.16 21.36
N THR A 8 -1.76 47.34 22.41
CA THR A 8 -0.94 46.14 22.51
C THR A 8 -1.45 45.10 21.51
N LEU A 9 -0.72 44.92 20.41
CA LEU A 9 -0.87 43.76 19.51
C LEU A 9 -0.51 42.50 20.30
N VAL A 10 -1.51 41.71 20.68
CA VAL A 10 -1.29 40.30 21.01
C VAL A 10 -1.17 39.60 19.66
N THR A 11 0.06 39.40 19.20
CA THR A 11 0.34 38.52 18.07
C THR A 11 0.04 37.09 18.51
N GLY A 12 -1.18 36.64 18.24
CA GLY A 12 -1.50 35.23 18.24
C GLY A 12 -0.63 34.56 17.18
N LEU A 13 0.37 33.80 17.61
CA LEU A 13 0.92 32.73 16.79
C LEU A 13 -0.21 31.72 16.60
N ALA A 14 -1.03 31.93 15.58
CA ALA A 14 -1.81 30.87 15.01
C ALA A 14 -0.79 29.88 14.45
N ILE A 15 -0.48 28.85 15.22
CA ILE A 15 0.07 27.62 14.67
C ILE A 15 -1.04 27.10 13.78
N SER A 16 -1.01 27.50 12.51
CA SER A 16 -1.77 26.82 11.47
C SER A 16 -1.42 25.35 11.62
N PRO A 17 -2.39 24.44 11.83
CA PRO A 17 -2.11 23.06 11.50
C PRO A 17 -1.69 23.11 10.04
N ILE A 18 -0.44 22.75 9.77
CA ILE A 18 -0.04 22.34 8.44
C ILE A 18 -1.12 21.34 8.07
N ALA A 19 -1.96 21.71 7.11
CA ALA A 19 -2.79 20.75 6.44
C ALA A 19 -1.77 19.76 5.89
N SER A 20 -1.57 18.67 6.62
CA SER A 20 -1.10 17.43 6.04
C SER A 20 -2.09 17.24 4.91
N ASP A 21 -1.64 17.55 3.68
CA ASP A 21 -2.28 17.06 2.47
C ASP A 21 -2.66 15.63 2.81
N SER A 22 -3.96 15.35 2.83
CA SER A 22 -4.44 14.01 3.06
C SER A 22 -3.77 13.17 1.99
N ALA A 23 -2.69 12.49 2.35
CA ALA A 23 -2.07 11.50 1.51
C ALA A 23 -3.21 10.53 1.24
N SER A 24 -3.79 10.62 0.04
CA SER A 24 -4.83 9.71 -0.38
C SER A 24 -4.23 8.33 -0.22
N ALA A 25 -4.79 7.52 0.67
CA ALA A 25 -4.29 6.17 0.94
C ALA A 25 -4.08 5.43 -0.39
N ALA A 26 -2.95 4.75 -0.56
CA ALA A 26 -2.67 3.97 -1.76
C ALA A 26 -3.80 2.97 -2.00
N THR A 27 -4.61 3.26 -3.02
CA THR A 27 -5.85 2.54 -3.32
C THR A 27 -5.92 2.25 -4.81
N GLY A 28 -6.20 1.00 -5.15
CA GLY A 28 -6.29 0.53 -6.52
C GLY A 28 -4.94 0.25 -7.17
N ASN A 29 -5.03 -0.45 -8.30
CA ASN A 29 -3.90 -0.90 -9.11
C ASN A 29 -3.37 0.24 -10.00
N SER A 30 -2.78 1.27 -9.43
CA SER A 30 -2.42 2.51 -10.14
C SER A 30 -0.98 2.96 -9.92
N MET A 31 -0.47 3.80 -10.81
CA MET A 31 0.84 4.44 -10.63
C MET A 31 0.84 5.44 -9.46
N ASP A 32 -0.31 6.01 -9.11
CA ASP A 32 -0.39 6.94 -7.99
C ASP A 32 -0.23 6.19 -6.66
N SER A 33 -0.82 4.99 -6.55
CA SER A 33 -0.58 4.08 -5.41
C SER A 33 0.91 3.75 -5.25
N VAL A 34 1.59 3.44 -6.37
CA VAL A 34 3.05 3.18 -6.37
C VAL A 34 3.82 4.39 -5.83
N LYS A 35 3.52 5.60 -6.33
CA LYS A 35 4.18 6.84 -5.89
C LYS A 35 3.93 7.16 -4.42
N GLN A 36 2.71 6.95 -3.93
CA GLN A 36 2.36 7.22 -2.54
C GLN A 36 3.16 6.32 -1.60
N ILE A 37 3.28 5.03 -1.94
CA ILE A 37 4.08 4.06 -1.18
C ILE A 37 5.58 4.45 -1.21
N GLU A 38 6.13 4.76 -2.38
CA GLU A 38 7.51 5.27 -2.54
C GLU A 38 7.75 6.52 -1.66
N GLN A 39 6.74 7.39 -1.53
CA GLN A 39 6.79 8.60 -0.69
C GLN A 39 6.58 8.35 0.80
N GLY A 40 6.14 7.16 1.20
CA GLY A 40 6.04 6.74 2.61
C GLY A 40 4.65 6.54 3.13
N ASP A 41 3.65 6.46 2.25
CA ASP A 41 2.36 5.93 2.64
C ASP A 41 2.50 4.45 3.02
N THR A 42 2.11 4.13 4.25
CA THR A 42 2.08 2.77 4.78
C THR A 42 0.67 2.17 4.75
N THR A 43 -0.25 2.82 4.04
CA THR A 43 -1.62 2.37 3.84
C THR A 43 -1.76 1.71 2.48
N LEU A 44 -2.37 0.53 2.43
CA LEU A 44 -2.78 -0.12 1.20
C LEU A 44 -4.23 -0.59 1.34
N GLU A 45 -5.11 -0.12 0.45
CA GLU A 45 -6.52 -0.55 0.40
C GLU A 45 -7.28 -0.37 1.75
N GLY A 46 -6.92 0.69 2.48
CA GLY A 46 -7.48 1.03 3.79
C GLY A 46 -6.88 0.28 4.98
N ALA A 47 -5.84 -0.53 4.78
CA ALA A 47 -5.09 -1.18 5.84
C ALA A 47 -3.73 -0.51 6.01
N THR A 48 -3.48 0.07 7.17
CA THR A 48 -2.26 0.82 7.50
C THR A 48 -1.32 -0.02 8.36
N LEU A 49 -0.04 -0.09 8.03
CA LEU A 49 0.96 -0.75 8.89
C LEU A 49 1.00 -0.09 10.29
N GLY A 50 1.14 -0.90 11.33
CA GLY A 50 1.12 -0.48 12.73
C GLY A 50 -0.28 -0.26 13.33
N ASP A 51 -1.32 -0.09 12.51
CA ASP A 51 -2.68 0.08 13.02
C ASP A 51 -3.25 -1.22 13.58
N SER A 52 -4.22 -1.09 14.48
CA SER A 52 -4.98 -2.25 14.98
C SER A 52 -5.79 -2.90 13.85
N ILE A 53 -5.79 -4.23 13.78
CA ILE A 53 -6.62 -4.99 12.82
C ILE A 53 -8.12 -4.65 12.89
N GLN A 54 -8.58 -4.08 14.00
CA GLN A 54 -9.95 -3.60 14.16
C GLN A 54 -10.33 -2.48 13.18
N THR A 55 -9.37 -1.72 12.65
CA THR A 55 -9.65 -0.71 11.60
C THR A 55 -10.16 -1.38 10.33
N VAL A 56 -9.56 -2.50 9.94
CA VAL A 56 -9.93 -3.26 8.75
C VAL A 56 -11.20 -4.10 8.98
N LEU A 57 -11.31 -4.76 10.14
CA LEU A 57 -12.43 -5.67 10.46
C LEU A 57 -13.79 -4.95 10.59
N LYS A 58 -13.80 -3.64 10.87
CA LYS A 58 -15.04 -2.84 10.91
C LYS A 58 -15.63 -2.64 9.52
N GLU A 59 -14.78 -2.38 8.54
CA GLU A 59 -15.17 -2.08 7.17
C GLU A 59 -15.31 -3.34 6.30
N ASN A 60 -14.59 -4.42 6.66
CA ASN A 60 -14.54 -5.66 5.88
C ASN A 60 -15.11 -6.83 6.69
N LYS A 61 -16.19 -7.44 6.18
CA LYS A 61 -16.90 -8.53 6.87
C LYS A 61 -16.40 -9.91 6.43
N ASN A 62 -16.45 -10.88 7.33
CA ASN A 62 -16.22 -12.31 7.08
C ASN A 62 -14.85 -12.66 6.43
N PRO A 63 -13.71 -12.29 7.05
CA PRO A 63 -12.43 -12.77 6.57
C PRO A 63 -12.31 -14.28 6.68
N VAL A 64 -11.57 -14.89 5.75
CA VAL A 64 -10.98 -16.20 5.99
C VAL A 64 -9.79 -15.98 6.93
N TYR A 65 -9.88 -16.56 8.12
CA TYR A 65 -8.87 -16.41 9.16
C TYR A 65 -7.95 -17.63 9.22
N SER A 66 -6.65 -17.39 9.32
CA SER A 66 -5.64 -18.43 9.60
C SER A 66 -4.54 -17.89 10.51
N THR A 67 -3.61 -18.75 10.89
CA THR A 67 -2.43 -18.40 11.69
C THR A 67 -1.21 -19.11 11.14
N SER A 68 -0.05 -18.48 11.28
CA SER A 68 1.25 -19.09 10.98
C SER A 68 1.50 -20.35 11.81
N ALA A 69 2.40 -21.21 11.34
CA ALA A 69 2.70 -22.49 12.00
C ALA A 69 3.22 -22.33 13.44
N ASP A 70 3.88 -21.22 13.75
CA ASP A 70 4.36 -20.91 15.11
C ASP A 70 3.34 -20.13 15.95
N GLY A 71 2.18 -19.80 15.37
CA GLY A 71 1.08 -19.11 16.03
C GLY A 71 1.32 -17.64 16.32
N LYS A 72 2.40 -17.03 15.82
CA LYS A 72 2.74 -15.63 16.12
C LYS A 72 2.05 -14.63 15.19
N GLU A 73 1.89 -15.04 13.93
CA GLU A 73 1.17 -14.25 12.93
C GLU A 73 -0.27 -14.71 12.79
N HIS A 74 -1.16 -13.73 12.68
CA HIS A 74 -2.58 -13.90 12.39
C HIS A 74 -2.86 -13.33 11.01
N ILE A 75 -3.52 -14.12 10.16
CA ILE A 75 -3.72 -13.78 8.74
C ILE A 75 -5.22 -13.69 8.45
N TYR A 76 -5.62 -12.59 7.84
CA TYR A 76 -6.99 -12.29 7.46
C TYR A 76 -7.06 -12.09 5.96
N GLU A 77 -7.78 -12.97 5.26
CA GLU A 77 -8.01 -12.85 3.82
C GLU A 77 -9.43 -12.35 3.55
N PHE A 78 -9.52 -11.24 2.82
CA PHE A 78 -10.76 -10.62 2.39
C PHE A 78 -10.87 -10.72 0.87
N HIS A 79 -11.95 -11.35 0.41
CA HIS A 79 -12.30 -11.35 -1.01
C HIS A 79 -13.06 -10.06 -1.31
N LYS A 80 -12.49 -9.24 -2.19
CA LYS A 80 -13.06 -7.97 -2.66
C LYS A 80 -13.45 -8.12 -4.14
N ASP A 81 -14.30 -7.23 -4.63
CA ASP A 81 -14.73 -7.25 -6.03
C ASP A 81 -13.55 -7.04 -7.00
N ASN A 82 -12.54 -6.26 -6.58
CA ASN A 82 -11.35 -5.96 -7.37
C ASN A 82 -10.17 -6.91 -7.13
N GLY A 83 -10.29 -7.88 -6.21
CA GLY A 83 -9.18 -8.76 -5.88
C GLY A 83 -9.24 -9.39 -4.50
N LYS A 84 -8.07 -9.69 -3.94
CA LYS A 84 -7.91 -10.28 -2.61
C LYS A 84 -6.95 -9.44 -1.77
N LEU A 85 -7.47 -8.94 -0.65
CA LEU A 85 -6.70 -8.25 0.38
C LEU A 85 -6.32 -9.27 1.46
N VAL A 86 -5.03 -9.37 1.77
CA VAL A 86 -4.50 -10.19 2.86
C VAL A 86 -3.81 -9.28 3.86
N VAL A 87 -4.29 -9.29 5.10
CA VAL A 87 -3.74 -8.52 6.21
C VAL A 87 -3.14 -9.48 7.23
N THR A 88 -1.85 -9.30 7.53
CA THR A 88 -1.14 -10.08 8.54
C THR A 88 -0.89 -9.20 9.75
N THR A 89 -1.13 -9.74 10.94
CA THR A 89 -0.95 -9.02 12.20
C THR A 89 -0.13 -9.83 13.19
N ASP A 90 0.51 -9.13 14.11
CA ASP A 90 1.16 -9.73 15.27
C ASP A 90 0.18 -10.00 16.42
N GLY A 91 0.72 -10.41 17.57
CA GLY A 91 0.01 -10.37 18.83
C GLY A 91 -1.07 -11.44 19.00
N LYS A 92 -2.32 -11.01 19.19
CA LYS A 92 -3.46 -11.92 19.41
C LYS A 92 -4.49 -11.72 18.32
N LYS A 93 -5.17 -12.80 17.96
CA LYS A 93 -6.36 -12.75 17.09
C LYS A 93 -7.29 -11.60 17.47
N ASP A 94 -7.60 -10.79 16.46
CA ASP A 94 -8.49 -9.64 16.44
C ASP A 94 -8.04 -8.49 17.35
N LYS A 95 -6.79 -8.53 17.83
CA LYS A 95 -6.21 -7.53 18.74
C LYS A 95 -4.78 -7.14 18.37
N GLY A 96 -4.23 -7.72 17.31
CA GLY A 96 -2.90 -7.43 16.79
C GLY A 96 -2.82 -6.11 16.03
N HIS A 97 -1.58 -5.75 15.72
CA HIS A 97 -1.24 -4.65 14.84
C HIS A 97 -0.83 -5.19 13.48
N ILE A 98 -1.17 -4.46 12.43
CA ILE A 98 -0.92 -4.86 11.05
C ILE A 98 0.59 -4.76 10.78
N THR A 99 1.22 -5.87 10.42
CA THR A 99 2.66 -5.93 10.09
C THR A 99 2.91 -6.11 8.60
N ARG A 100 1.91 -6.60 7.86
CA ARG A 100 2.00 -6.78 6.41
C ARG A 100 0.63 -6.68 5.77
N VAL A 101 0.57 -6.00 4.63
CA VAL A 101 -0.62 -5.90 3.78
C VAL A 101 -0.26 -6.32 2.37
N SER A 102 -1.07 -7.19 1.80
CA SER A 102 -0.94 -7.63 0.40
C SER A 102 -2.26 -7.45 -0.31
N MET A 103 -2.24 -6.76 -1.45
CA MET A 103 -3.38 -6.67 -2.35
C MET A 103 -3.02 -7.33 -3.68
N SER A 104 -3.73 -8.39 -4.03
CA SER A 104 -3.71 -8.98 -5.38
C SER A 104 -4.96 -8.54 -6.13
N TYR A 105 -4.81 -7.93 -7.29
CA TYR A 105 -5.89 -7.51 -8.17
C TYR A 105 -6.28 -8.62 -9.14
N ASN A 106 -7.57 -8.69 -9.50
CA ASN A 106 -8.09 -9.70 -10.42
C ASN A 106 -7.54 -9.53 -11.85
N ASP A 107 -7.39 -8.27 -12.27
CA ASP A 107 -6.98 -7.92 -13.62
C ASP A 107 -5.53 -7.41 -13.64
N THR A 108 -4.79 -7.79 -14.67
CA THR A 108 -3.46 -7.24 -14.96
C THR A 108 -3.59 -5.93 -15.75
N ASP A 109 -4.30 -4.95 -15.21
CA ASP A 109 -4.62 -3.69 -15.88
C ASP A 109 -3.79 -2.49 -15.39
N GLY A 110 -3.05 -2.67 -14.30
CA GLY A 110 -2.22 -1.66 -13.65
C GLY A 110 -1.02 -1.15 -14.48
N PRO A 111 -0.15 -0.33 -13.86
CA PRO A 111 1.02 0.21 -14.53
C PRO A 111 1.97 -0.88 -15.02
N SER A 112 2.69 -0.61 -16.11
CA SER A 112 3.64 -1.58 -16.66
C SER A 112 4.86 -1.75 -15.74
N TYR A 113 5.51 -2.91 -15.80
CA TYR A 113 6.77 -3.14 -15.10
C TYR A 113 7.82 -2.07 -15.40
N LYS A 114 7.91 -1.63 -16.65
CA LYS A 114 8.87 -0.60 -17.07
C LYS A 114 8.58 0.76 -16.44
N ASP A 115 7.30 1.13 -16.34
CA ASP A 115 6.90 2.39 -15.74
C ASP A 115 7.12 2.38 -14.24
N VAL A 116 6.79 1.28 -13.56
CA VAL A 116 7.05 1.14 -12.12
C VAL A 116 8.55 1.15 -11.86
N LYS A 117 9.35 0.35 -12.59
CA LYS A 117 10.81 0.35 -12.44
C LYS A 117 11.45 1.73 -12.60
N LYS A 118 10.90 2.57 -13.48
CA LYS A 118 11.39 3.94 -13.69
C LYS A 118 11.01 4.89 -12.54
N GLN A 119 9.93 4.59 -11.82
CA GLN A 119 9.44 5.40 -10.70
C GLN A 119 10.20 5.12 -9.40
N LEU A 120 10.65 3.88 -9.20
CA LEU A 120 11.34 3.45 -7.98
C LEU A 120 12.83 3.79 -8.02
N SER A 121 13.49 3.77 -6.86
CA SER A 121 14.94 3.91 -6.72
C SER A 121 15.75 2.97 -7.64
N ASP A 122 16.90 3.44 -8.11
CA ASP A 122 17.85 2.64 -8.90
C ASP A 122 18.41 1.43 -8.11
N ASP A 123 18.33 1.45 -6.78
CA ASP A 123 18.75 0.35 -5.89
C ASP A 123 17.70 -0.78 -5.78
N ALA A 124 16.51 -0.61 -6.36
CA ALA A 124 15.45 -1.61 -6.32
C ALA A 124 15.88 -2.93 -7.03
N VAL A 125 15.60 -4.05 -6.38
CA VAL A 125 15.84 -5.38 -6.94
C VAL A 125 14.73 -5.68 -7.95
N ALA A 126 15.06 -5.66 -9.24
CA ALA A 126 14.10 -5.88 -10.32
C ALA A 126 14.46 -7.12 -11.14
N ARG A 127 13.47 -7.97 -11.43
CA ARG A 127 13.58 -9.17 -12.28
C ARG A 127 12.37 -9.29 -13.18
N GLU A 128 12.58 -9.65 -14.44
CA GLU A 128 11.53 -10.03 -15.37
C GLU A 128 11.91 -11.34 -16.08
N HIS A 129 10.91 -12.17 -16.36
CA HIS A 129 11.06 -13.42 -17.07
C HIS A 129 9.93 -13.59 -18.09
N TYR A 130 10.31 -13.99 -19.30
CA TYR A 130 9.39 -14.20 -20.39
C TYR A 130 9.45 -15.65 -20.84
N ASN A 131 8.31 -16.35 -20.77
CA ASN A 131 8.21 -17.75 -21.14
C ASN A 131 6.96 -17.98 -22.00
N SER A 132 7.13 -18.66 -23.14
CA SER A 132 6.03 -18.94 -24.08
C SER A 132 5.07 -20.03 -23.61
N VAL A 133 5.41 -20.78 -22.55
CA VAL A 133 4.61 -21.88 -22.00
C VAL A 133 3.98 -21.49 -20.67
N THR A 134 4.78 -21.00 -19.72
CA THR A 134 4.34 -20.74 -18.34
C THR A 134 3.84 -19.31 -18.12
N GLY A 135 3.91 -18.44 -19.13
CA GLY A 135 3.54 -17.04 -19.03
C GLY A 135 4.71 -16.13 -18.65
N ASN A 136 4.44 -14.83 -18.62
CA ASN A 136 5.42 -13.79 -18.32
C ASN A 136 5.26 -13.32 -16.88
N PHE A 137 6.37 -13.02 -16.22
CA PHE A 137 6.40 -12.62 -14.82
C PHE A 137 7.38 -11.48 -14.62
N GLY A 138 7.05 -10.57 -13.70
CA GLY A 138 7.98 -9.58 -13.20
C GLY A 138 7.86 -9.40 -11.70
N TYR A 139 8.95 -8.93 -11.11
CA TYR A 139 9.07 -8.64 -9.70
C TYR A 139 9.95 -7.42 -9.53
N ILE A 140 9.52 -6.46 -8.72
CA ILE A 140 10.36 -5.37 -8.24
C ILE A 140 10.20 -5.28 -6.73
N GLN A 141 11.31 -5.13 -6.02
CA GLN A 141 11.32 -4.91 -4.58
C GLN A 141 12.24 -3.75 -4.25
N ASP A 142 11.75 -2.82 -3.46
CA ASP A 142 12.51 -1.76 -2.82
C ASP A 142 12.48 -1.94 -1.29
N ASP A 143 12.81 -0.87 -0.56
CA ASP A 143 12.83 -0.84 0.90
C ASP A 143 11.43 -0.80 1.54
N ARG A 144 10.38 -0.47 0.79
CA ARG A 144 9.02 -0.20 1.28
C ARG A 144 8.01 -1.23 0.83
N ALA A 145 8.20 -1.79 -0.36
CA ALA A 145 7.23 -2.63 -1.01
C ALA A 145 7.84 -3.66 -1.95
N SER A 146 7.02 -4.65 -2.28
CA SER A 146 7.24 -5.48 -3.45
C SER A 146 6.05 -5.45 -4.39
N TYR A 147 6.36 -5.51 -5.68
CA TYR A 147 5.44 -5.36 -6.78
C TYR A 147 5.57 -6.59 -7.69
N GLN A 148 4.44 -7.24 -7.99
CA GLN A 148 4.43 -8.41 -8.88
C GLN A 148 3.63 -8.11 -10.14
N PHE A 149 4.16 -8.59 -11.26
CA PHE A 149 3.70 -8.28 -12.61
C PHE A 149 3.43 -9.57 -13.37
N SER A 150 2.38 -9.54 -14.20
CA SER A 150 2.01 -10.64 -15.06
C SER A 150 1.37 -10.10 -16.35
N SER A 151 1.14 -10.96 -17.32
CA SER A 151 0.42 -10.65 -18.56
C SER A 151 -0.77 -11.58 -18.73
N GLN A 152 -1.77 -11.14 -19.51
CA GLN A 152 -2.96 -11.95 -19.78
C GLN A 152 -2.65 -13.19 -20.63
N SER A 153 -1.55 -13.17 -21.39
CA SER A 153 -1.10 -14.28 -22.20
C SER A 153 0.44 -14.37 -22.26
N PRO A 154 1.00 -15.55 -22.59
CA PRO A 154 2.46 -15.71 -22.80
C PRO A 154 3.03 -14.84 -23.92
N ASP A 155 2.23 -14.49 -24.93
CA ASP A 155 2.67 -13.69 -26.07
C ASP A 155 2.72 -12.19 -25.76
N ASP A 156 1.95 -11.73 -24.76
CA ASP A 156 1.96 -10.34 -24.32
C ASP A 156 3.17 -10.05 -23.41
N LYS A 157 4.21 -9.45 -23.99
CA LYS A 157 5.43 -9.06 -23.27
C LYS A 157 5.27 -7.80 -22.43
N ASN A 158 4.11 -7.15 -22.45
CA ASN A 158 3.81 -6.00 -21.62
C ASN A 158 3.21 -6.45 -20.28
N ILE A 159 4.08 -6.92 -19.38
CA ILE A 159 3.65 -7.32 -18.03
C ILE A 159 3.21 -6.10 -17.22
N LYS A 160 2.09 -6.25 -16.52
CA LYS A 160 1.42 -5.21 -15.75
C LYS A 160 1.28 -5.61 -14.30
N LEU A 161 1.30 -4.61 -13.43
CA LEU A 161 1.15 -4.77 -11.99
C LEU A 161 -0.17 -5.46 -11.69
N TYR A 162 -0.12 -6.47 -10.83
CA TYR A 162 -1.33 -7.13 -10.31
C TYR A 162 -1.23 -7.39 -8.80
N ARG A 163 -0.09 -7.19 -8.16
CA ARG A 163 0.04 -7.34 -6.72
C ARG A 163 1.01 -6.36 -6.11
N ILE A 164 0.60 -5.80 -4.98
CA ILE A 164 1.41 -4.93 -4.13
C ILE A 164 1.46 -5.57 -2.75
N ASP A 165 2.66 -5.67 -2.19
CA ASP A 165 2.89 -6.10 -0.81
C ASP A 165 3.67 -5.00 -0.09
N ILE A 166 3.17 -4.52 1.05
CA ILE A 166 3.86 -3.61 1.98
C ILE A 166 4.03 -4.30 3.33
N GLY A 167 5.11 -4.01 4.05
CA GLY A 167 5.36 -4.59 5.38
C GLY A 167 6.49 -3.89 6.13
N GLU A 168 6.60 -4.23 7.42
CA GLU A 168 7.70 -3.79 8.30
C GLU A 168 8.98 -4.62 8.12
#